data_AF-A0A949UL29-F1
#
_entry.id   AF-A0A949UL29-F1
#
_cell.length_a   1.000
_cell.length_b   1.000
_cell.length_c   1.000
_cell.angle_alpha   90.00
_cell.angle_beta   90.00
_cell.angle_gamma   90.00
#
_symmetry.space_group_name_H-M   'P 1'
#
loop_
_entity.id
_entity.type
_entity.pdbx_description
1 polymer ?
#
loop_
_entity_poly.entity_id
_entity_poly.type
_entity_poly.pdbx_seq_one_letter_code
_entity_poly.pdbx_strand_id
1 'polypeptide(L)'
;MTTTRRILALAAAATLIAVGCSDDDDSSDSTIDTAAPTSAVPATDAPATDPPATDAPPSTDPPATDAPPATQPPATDAPPSTDPPALPDTPIVAAISQTYDFEGGDPDPADLPAAPGSVEAHWYTSGDVMAVVFVGLDPEANACPGNSIRTATGFEFVSNGPLPNGICDDFSTLIENTSSQGVQLCDGRVGYLTLIPAGTSGELYSSIERSDPDVTGVGLTGFVALPDPSVLPDIEASLLAC
;
A
#
# COMPACT_ATOMS: atom_id res chain seq x y z
N MET A 1 55.86 -20.19 23.48
CA MET A 1 55.78 -18.84 22.89
C MET A 1 54.35 -18.33 23.15
N THR A 2 54.13 -17.77 24.35
CA THR A 2 53.79 -16.33 24.57
C THR A 2 52.50 -15.95 23.82
N THR A 3 51.32 -16.26 24.37
CA THR A 3 50.51 -15.44 25.30
C THR A 3 50.24 -14.03 24.77
N THR A 4 48.99 -13.70 24.45
CA THR A 4 48.34 -12.42 24.80
C THR A 4 46.82 -12.55 24.66
N ARG A 5 46.14 -12.78 25.78
CA ARG A 5 44.72 -12.46 25.97
C ARG A 5 44.65 -10.96 26.24
N ARG A 6 43.87 -10.20 25.48
CA ARG A 6 43.46 -8.84 25.85
C ARG A 6 41.97 -8.84 26.16
N ILE A 7 41.71 -8.86 27.47
CA ILE A 7 40.43 -8.49 28.09
C ILE A 7 40.42 -6.97 28.10
N LEU A 8 39.44 -6.35 27.43
CA LEU A 8 39.07 -4.95 27.65
C LEU A 8 37.67 -4.93 28.26
N ALA A 9 37.67 -4.72 29.57
CA ALA A 9 36.54 -4.17 30.31
C ALA A 9 36.71 -2.63 30.37
N LEU A 10 35.67 -1.94 30.87
CA LEU A 10 35.47 -0.50 31.06
C LEU A 10 34.66 0.17 29.93
N ALA A 11 33.64 0.99 30.18
CA ALA A 11 33.01 1.44 31.42
C ALA A 11 31.62 2.00 31.09
N ALA A 12 30.70 1.87 32.05
CA ALA A 12 29.41 2.54 32.05
C ALA A 12 29.58 4.06 32.23
N ALA A 13 28.81 4.85 31.48
CA ALA A 13 28.46 6.22 31.83
C ALA A 13 27.00 6.45 31.46
N ALA A 14 26.14 6.27 32.46
CA ALA A 14 24.76 6.72 32.44
C ALA A 14 24.75 8.24 32.64
N THR A 15 24.15 8.97 31.70
CA THR A 15 23.83 10.39 31.89
C THR A 15 22.32 10.55 31.78
N LEU A 16 21.66 10.54 32.94
CA LEU A 16 20.29 11.03 33.10
C LEU A 16 20.33 12.56 32.96
N ILE A 17 19.56 13.11 32.02
CA ILE A 17 19.19 14.53 32.03
C ILE A 17 17.68 14.58 32.25
N ALA A 18 17.30 14.96 33.47
CA ALA A 18 15.95 15.33 33.86
C ALA A 18 15.95 16.84 34.14
N VAL A 19 15.32 17.62 33.26
CA VAL A 19 14.91 19.04 33.41
C VAL A 19 13.81 19.24 32.37
N GLY A 20 12.65 19.82 32.61
CA GLY A 20 12.04 20.46 33.77
C GLY A 20 10.71 21.06 33.30
N CYS A 21 9.70 21.02 34.15
CA CYS A 21 8.44 21.73 33.93
C CYS A 21 8.69 23.23 33.78
N SER A 22 8.02 23.87 32.84
CA SER A 22 7.61 25.26 32.98
C SER A 22 6.16 25.36 32.52
N ASP A 23 5.29 25.54 33.51
CA ASP A 23 3.99 26.20 33.40
C ASP A 23 4.09 27.46 32.54
N ASP A 24 3.07 27.71 31.72
CA ASP A 24 2.45 29.03 31.64
C ASP A 24 1.00 28.91 31.16
N ASP A 25 0.12 29.34 32.04
CA ASP A 25 -1.28 29.71 31.82
C ASP A 25 -1.42 30.68 30.64
N ASP A 26 -2.38 30.43 29.74
CA ASP A 26 -3.16 31.54 29.20
C ASP A 26 -4.63 31.13 29.08
N SER A 27 -5.34 31.45 30.16
CA SER A 27 -6.79 31.57 30.15
C SER A 27 -7.18 32.77 29.31
N SER A 28 -7.84 32.52 28.18
CA SER A 28 -8.64 33.55 27.51
C SER A 28 -9.96 32.95 27.04
N ASP A 29 -10.90 32.99 27.97
CA ASP A 29 -12.33 33.16 27.72
C ASP A 29 -12.55 34.28 26.69
N SER A 30 -13.31 33.98 25.63
CA SER A 30 -14.03 34.98 24.85
C SER A 30 -15.17 34.31 24.07
N THR A 31 -16.28 34.13 24.77
CA THR A 31 -17.60 34.11 24.13
C THR A 31 -17.82 35.42 23.37
N ILE A 32 -17.83 35.37 22.04
CA ILE A 32 -18.53 36.38 21.24
C ILE A 32 -19.52 35.65 20.33
N ASP A 33 -20.71 35.51 20.88
CA ASP A 33 -21.95 35.35 20.16
C ASP A 33 -22.16 36.61 19.32
N THR A 34 -22.06 36.50 18.00
CA THR A 34 -22.48 37.55 17.06
C THR A 34 -23.29 36.88 15.96
N ALA A 35 -24.56 36.67 16.26
CA ALA A 35 -25.58 36.37 15.28
C ALA A 35 -25.66 37.53 14.26
N ALA A 36 -25.18 37.27 13.05
CA ALA A 36 -25.43 38.13 11.91
C ALA A 36 -26.93 38.01 11.51
N PRO A 37 -27.67 39.13 11.33
CA PRO A 37 -29.01 39.06 10.79
C PRO A 37 -28.95 38.71 9.29
N THR A 38 -29.31 37.48 8.94
CA THR A 38 -29.53 37.11 7.54
C THR A 38 -30.82 37.79 7.06
N SER A 39 -30.63 38.84 6.28
CA SER A 39 -31.69 39.58 5.60
C SER A 39 -32.34 38.67 4.55
N ALA A 40 -33.58 38.24 4.80
CA ALA A 40 -34.36 37.46 3.85
C ALA A 40 -34.81 38.38 2.70
N VAL A 41 -34.27 38.13 1.50
CA VAL A 41 -34.73 38.76 0.26
C VAL A 41 -36.00 38.03 -0.19
N PRO A 42 -37.11 38.70 -0.54
CA PRO A 42 -38.30 38.03 -1.04
C PRO A 42 -38.00 37.39 -2.41
N ALA A 43 -38.24 36.09 -2.53
CA ALA A 43 -38.26 35.42 -3.83
C ALA A 43 -39.47 35.94 -4.62
N THR A 44 -39.18 36.63 -5.73
CA THR A 44 -40.19 37.02 -6.72
C THR A 44 -40.36 35.85 -7.70
N ASP A 45 -41.53 35.20 -7.67
CA ASP A 45 -41.87 34.18 -8.66
C ASP A 45 -41.97 34.79 -10.06
N ALA A 46 -41.16 34.28 -10.99
CA ALA A 46 -41.28 34.62 -12.40
C ALA A 46 -42.45 33.82 -13.02
N PRO A 47 -43.25 34.42 -13.92
CA PRO A 47 -44.37 33.72 -14.55
C PRO A 47 -43.84 32.65 -15.51
N ALA A 48 -44.30 31.41 -15.32
CA ALA A 48 -44.08 30.33 -16.26
C ALA A 48 -45.00 30.51 -17.48
N THR A 49 -44.41 30.76 -18.64
CA THR A 49 -45.09 30.69 -19.94
C THR A 49 -44.72 29.35 -20.58
N ASP A 50 -45.72 28.51 -20.83
CA ASP A 50 -45.56 27.28 -21.60
C ASP A 50 -45.19 27.59 -23.06
N PRO A 51 -44.15 26.95 -23.61
CA PRO A 51 -43.82 27.08 -25.02
C PRO A 51 -44.90 26.43 -25.90
N PRO A 52 -45.16 26.96 -27.11
CA PRO A 52 -46.14 26.36 -28.01
C PRO A 52 -45.70 24.96 -28.46
N ALA A 53 -46.64 24.01 -28.39
CA ALA A 53 -46.45 22.66 -28.90
C ALA A 53 -46.24 22.71 -30.42
N THR A 54 -45.08 22.27 -30.87
CA THR A 54 -44.75 22.10 -32.28
C THR A 54 -44.95 20.62 -32.63
N ASP A 55 -45.91 20.34 -33.53
CA ASP A 55 -46.12 18.99 -34.04
C ASP A 55 -44.89 18.50 -34.81
N ALA A 56 -44.42 17.30 -34.47
CA ALA A 56 -43.32 16.65 -35.16
C ALA A 56 -43.75 16.22 -36.58
N PRO A 57 -42.86 16.33 -37.58
CA PRO A 57 -43.16 15.89 -38.93
C PRO A 57 -43.38 14.36 -38.97
N PRO A 58 -44.18 13.85 -39.93
CA PRO A 58 -44.40 12.42 -40.08
C PRO A 58 -43.09 11.71 -40.45
N SER A 59 -42.79 10.63 -39.73
CA SER A 59 -41.64 9.76 -39.97
C SER A 59 -41.88 8.90 -41.21
N THR A 60 -41.00 9.00 -42.20
CA THR A 60 -40.91 8.05 -43.32
C THR A 60 -39.80 7.05 -43.03
N ASP A 61 -40.15 5.76 -42.95
CA ASP A 61 -39.17 4.69 -42.76
C ASP A 61 -38.20 4.60 -43.95
N PRO A 62 -36.88 4.55 -43.71
CA PRO A 62 -35.90 4.33 -44.76
C PRO A 62 -36.01 2.89 -45.30
N PRO A 63 -35.67 2.66 -46.58
CA PRO A 63 -35.70 1.33 -47.16
C PRO A 63 -34.70 0.40 -46.46
N ALA A 64 -35.16 -0.81 -46.15
CA ALA A 64 -34.31 -1.86 -45.58
C ALA A 64 -33.19 -2.22 -46.57
N THR A 65 -31.95 -2.03 -46.14
CA THR A 65 -30.76 -2.49 -46.87
C THR A 65 -30.27 -3.76 -46.19
N ASP A 66 -30.23 -4.88 -46.92
CA ASP A 66 -29.68 -6.13 -46.42
C ASP A 66 -28.19 -5.96 -46.11
N ALA A 67 -27.81 -6.31 -44.88
CA ALA A 67 -26.41 -6.28 -44.45
C ALA A 67 -25.61 -7.38 -45.20
N PRO A 68 -24.36 -7.11 -45.60
CA PRO A 68 -23.52 -8.10 -46.24
C PRO A 68 -23.26 -9.30 -45.31
N PRO A 69 -23.05 -10.51 -45.87
CA PRO A 69 -22.73 -11.70 -45.08
C PRO A 69 -21.51 -11.47 -44.19
N ALA A 70 -21.62 -11.83 -42.91
CA ALA A 70 -20.50 -11.74 -41.98
C ALA A 70 -19.42 -12.78 -42.32
N THR A 71 -18.25 -12.30 -42.73
CA THR A 71 -17.04 -13.13 -42.84
C THR A 71 -16.51 -13.39 -41.44
N GLN A 72 -16.46 -14.65 -40.99
CA GLN A 72 -15.80 -14.97 -39.72
C GLN A 72 -14.30 -14.63 -39.83
N PRO A 73 -13.73 -13.89 -38.86
CA PRO A 73 -12.29 -13.70 -38.80
C PRO A 73 -11.61 -15.07 -38.58
N PRO A 74 -10.38 -15.26 -39.11
CA PRO A 74 -9.63 -16.48 -38.87
C PRO A 74 -9.45 -16.70 -37.36
N ALA A 75 -9.57 -17.94 -36.92
CA ALA A 75 -9.23 -18.32 -35.56
C ALA A 75 -7.73 -18.12 -35.36
N THR A 76 -7.37 -17.12 -34.55
CA THR A 76 -6.00 -16.95 -34.06
C THR A 76 -5.80 -17.92 -32.90
N ASP A 77 -4.89 -18.87 -33.05
CA ASP A 77 -4.45 -19.71 -31.93
C ASP A 77 -3.91 -18.81 -30.81
N ALA A 78 -4.37 -19.04 -29.58
CA ALA A 78 -3.82 -18.37 -28.41
C ALA A 78 -2.33 -18.71 -28.31
N PRO A 79 -1.46 -17.74 -27.95
CA PRO A 79 -0.05 -18.02 -27.73
C PRO A 79 0.12 -19.10 -26.65
N PRO A 80 1.18 -19.93 -26.76
CA PRO A 80 1.46 -20.92 -25.72
C PRO A 80 1.62 -20.22 -24.37
N SER A 81 0.96 -20.76 -23.34
CA SER A 81 1.16 -20.34 -21.95
C SER A 81 2.55 -20.82 -21.52
N THR A 82 3.45 -19.86 -21.30
CA THR A 82 4.76 -20.14 -20.72
C THR A 82 4.60 -20.02 -19.21
N ASP A 83 4.96 -21.05 -18.46
CA ASP A 83 4.99 -20.97 -16.99
C ASP A 83 5.85 -19.77 -16.57
N PRO A 84 5.42 -19.01 -15.54
CA PRO A 84 6.21 -17.89 -15.05
C PRO A 84 7.54 -18.41 -14.49
N PRO A 85 8.59 -17.58 -14.53
CA PRO A 85 9.86 -17.98 -13.98
C PRO A 85 9.75 -18.24 -12.46
N ALA A 86 10.49 -19.24 -12.01
CA ALA A 86 10.53 -19.64 -10.60
C ALA A 86 11.39 -18.65 -9.78
N LEU A 87 10.94 -18.38 -8.55
CA LEU A 87 11.72 -17.62 -7.57
C LEU A 87 12.80 -18.53 -6.95
N PRO A 88 13.86 -17.96 -6.34
CA PRO A 88 14.80 -18.74 -5.53
C PRO A 88 14.11 -19.47 -4.37
N ASP A 89 14.44 -20.74 -4.12
CA ASP A 89 13.74 -21.60 -3.14
C ASP A 89 14.05 -21.31 -1.66
N THR A 90 14.94 -20.35 -1.35
CA THR A 90 15.42 -20.09 0.03
C THR A 90 15.19 -18.65 0.52
N PRO A 91 13.97 -18.08 0.39
CA PRO A 91 13.69 -16.75 0.93
C PRO A 91 13.77 -16.75 2.44
N ILE A 92 13.99 -15.56 3.01
CA ILE A 92 13.63 -15.32 4.41
C ILE A 92 12.14 -14.97 4.45
N VAL A 93 11.38 -15.70 5.28
CA VAL A 93 9.92 -15.64 5.27
C VAL A 93 9.40 -14.99 6.55
N ALA A 94 8.50 -14.02 6.39
CA ALA A 94 7.68 -13.47 7.46
C ALA A 94 6.20 -13.86 7.25
N ALA A 95 5.60 -14.53 8.23
CA ALA A 95 4.16 -14.82 8.20
C ALA A 95 3.36 -13.57 8.60
N ILE A 96 2.44 -13.14 7.74
CA ILE A 96 1.63 -11.93 7.94
C ILE A 96 0.40 -12.29 8.77
N SER A 97 0.48 -12.13 10.09
CA SER A 97 -0.50 -12.71 11.02
C SER A 97 -0.93 -11.82 12.18
N GLN A 98 -0.22 -10.72 12.43
CA GLN A 98 -0.58 -9.78 13.49
C GLN A 98 -1.51 -8.72 12.93
N THR A 99 -2.70 -8.59 13.51
CA THR A 99 -3.67 -7.55 13.15
C THR A 99 -3.32 -6.25 13.87
N TYR A 100 -3.66 -5.12 13.25
CA TYR A 100 -3.63 -3.82 13.89
C TYR A 100 -4.66 -2.87 13.29
N ASP A 101 -5.01 -1.88 14.10
CA ASP A 101 -5.91 -0.78 13.81
C ASP A 101 -5.14 0.51 14.14
N PHE A 102 -5.15 1.51 13.26
CA PHE A 102 -4.39 2.75 13.47
C PHE A 102 -4.86 3.57 14.69
N GLU A 103 -6.09 3.36 15.17
CA GLU A 103 -6.63 3.98 16.39
C GLU A 103 -6.43 3.11 17.65
N GLY A 104 -5.82 1.92 17.50
CA GLY A 104 -5.50 1.02 18.61
C GLY A 104 -6.66 0.11 19.04
N GLY A 105 -7.64 -0.11 18.16
CA GLY A 105 -8.72 -1.09 18.32
C GLY A 105 -8.32 -2.54 17.96
N ASP A 106 -9.25 -3.47 18.18
CA ASP A 106 -9.19 -4.81 17.59
C ASP A 106 -10.02 -4.80 16.31
N PRO A 107 -9.41 -4.92 15.12
CA PRO A 107 -10.13 -4.80 13.86
C PRO A 107 -11.10 -5.96 13.66
N ASP A 108 -12.27 -5.69 13.05
CA ASP A 108 -13.18 -6.76 12.62
C ASP A 108 -12.44 -7.64 11.58
N PRO A 109 -12.41 -8.97 11.74
CA PRO A 109 -11.82 -9.86 10.74
C PRO A 109 -12.39 -9.70 9.32
N ALA A 110 -13.64 -9.25 9.18
CA ALA A 110 -14.25 -8.94 7.88
C ALA A 110 -13.65 -7.69 7.21
N ASP A 111 -13.00 -6.83 8.01
CA ASP A 111 -12.37 -5.61 7.55
C ASP A 111 -10.89 -5.78 7.21
N LEU A 112 -10.30 -6.94 7.47
CA LEU A 112 -8.91 -7.19 7.13
C LEU A 112 -8.72 -7.39 5.62
N PRO A 113 -7.59 -6.94 5.04
CA PRO A 113 -7.30 -7.13 3.61
C PRO A 113 -7.03 -8.60 3.24
N ALA A 114 -6.74 -9.46 4.23
CA ALA A 114 -6.57 -10.90 4.07
C ALA A 114 -6.89 -11.61 5.40
N ALA A 115 -6.90 -12.94 5.41
CA ALA A 115 -7.00 -13.68 6.65
C ALA A 115 -5.63 -13.69 7.38
N PRO A 116 -5.57 -13.54 8.71
CA PRO A 116 -4.32 -13.64 9.45
C PRO A 116 -3.60 -14.97 9.18
N GLY A 117 -2.35 -14.89 8.72
CA GLY A 117 -1.50 -16.03 8.37
C GLY A 117 -1.74 -16.63 6.98
N SER A 118 -2.65 -16.08 6.17
CA SER A 118 -2.86 -16.55 4.79
C SER A 118 -1.85 -15.97 3.80
N VAL A 119 -1.10 -14.95 4.19
CA VAL A 119 -0.09 -14.29 3.36
C VAL A 119 1.28 -14.44 4.01
N GLU A 120 2.29 -14.70 3.19
CA GLU A 120 3.69 -14.69 3.59
C GLU A 120 4.44 -13.60 2.80
N ALA A 121 5.36 -12.90 3.45
CA ALA A 121 6.31 -12.02 2.79
C ALA A 121 7.67 -12.73 2.67
N HIS A 122 8.11 -12.90 1.42
CA HIS A 122 9.36 -13.56 1.05
C HIS A 122 10.39 -12.49 0.68
N TRP A 123 11.52 -12.50 1.37
CA TRP A 123 12.55 -11.46 1.26
C TRP A 123 13.78 -11.93 0.49
N TYR A 124 14.31 -11.02 -0.34
CA TYR A 124 15.45 -11.22 -1.25
C TYR A 124 16.32 -9.95 -1.31
N THR A 125 17.50 -10.04 -1.90
CA THR A 125 18.24 -8.87 -2.44
C THR A 125 18.04 -8.77 -3.94
N SER A 126 18.03 -7.55 -4.48
CA SER A 126 18.04 -7.29 -5.92
C SER A 126 18.94 -6.09 -6.17
N GLY A 127 20.22 -6.35 -6.48
CA GLY A 127 21.23 -5.30 -6.59
C GLY A 127 21.48 -4.60 -5.25
N ASP A 128 21.29 -3.28 -5.20
CA ASP A 128 21.62 -2.48 -4.00
C ASP A 128 20.46 -2.34 -2.99
N VAL A 129 19.30 -2.94 -3.27
CA VAL A 129 18.10 -2.88 -2.42
C VAL A 129 17.56 -4.27 -2.11
N MET A 130 16.70 -4.36 -1.10
CA MET A 130 15.93 -5.56 -0.83
C MET A 130 14.66 -5.60 -1.69
N ALA A 131 14.23 -6.81 -2.04
CA ALA A 131 12.95 -7.07 -2.68
C ALA A 131 12.06 -7.87 -1.72
N VAL A 132 10.75 -7.63 -1.81
CA VAL A 132 9.74 -8.40 -1.07
C VAL A 132 8.72 -8.95 -2.06
N VAL A 133 8.33 -10.21 -1.88
CA VAL A 133 7.26 -10.88 -2.63
C VAL A 133 6.23 -11.41 -1.65
N PHE A 134 5.00 -10.93 -1.76
CA PHE A 134 3.86 -11.41 -1.01
C PHE A 134 3.25 -12.62 -1.73
N VAL A 135 3.26 -13.77 -1.05
CA VAL A 135 2.70 -15.03 -1.52
C VAL A 135 1.36 -15.26 -0.84
N GLY A 136 0.31 -15.45 -1.65
CA GLY A 136 -1.07 -15.65 -1.17
C GLY A 136 -1.89 -14.37 -1.04
N LEU A 137 -1.32 -13.19 -1.34
CA LEU A 137 -2.07 -11.94 -1.45
C LEU A 137 -2.81 -11.90 -2.79
N ASP A 138 -4.12 -11.69 -2.74
CA ASP A 138 -4.93 -11.48 -3.94
C ASP A 138 -4.52 -10.16 -4.62
N PRO A 139 -4.03 -10.18 -5.88
CA PRO A 139 -3.62 -8.98 -6.59
C PRO A 139 -4.76 -8.00 -6.86
N GLU A 140 -6.02 -8.46 -6.78
CA GLU A 140 -7.21 -7.64 -6.96
C GLU A 140 -7.75 -7.08 -5.64
N ALA A 141 -7.13 -7.40 -4.51
CA ALA A 141 -7.55 -6.90 -3.20
C ALA A 141 -7.46 -5.37 -3.14
N ASN A 142 -8.42 -4.74 -2.44
CA ASN A 142 -8.27 -3.35 -2.01
C ASN A 142 -7.27 -3.31 -0.84
N ALA A 143 -5.97 -3.33 -1.17
CA ALA A 143 -4.91 -3.35 -0.19
C ALA A 143 -3.65 -2.61 -0.67
N CYS A 144 -2.87 -2.18 0.32
CA CYS A 144 -1.59 -1.51 0.24
C CYS A 144 -0.53 -2.39 0.88
N PRO A 145 0.12 -3.29 0.13
CA PRO A 145 1.31 -3.97 0.63
C PRO A 145 2.40 -2.94 0.92
N GLY A 146 3.01 -3.09 2.10
CA GLY A 146 3.99 -2.18 2.65
C GLY A 146 5.16 -2.91 3.29
N ASN A 147 6.22 -2.17 3.54
CA ASN A 147 7.37 -2.66 4.27
C ASN A 147 8.05 -1.56 5.07
N SER A 148 8.85 -1.97 6.03
CA SER A 148 9.83 -1.12 6.71
C SER A 148 10.92 -2.00 7.34
N ILE A 149 11.96 -1.37 7.88
CA ILE A 149 12.93 -2.07 8.73
C ILE A 149 13.07 -1.30 10.03
N ARG A 150 13.07 -2.04 11.14
CA ARG A 150 13.37 -1.48 12.45
C ARG A 150 14.83 -1.76 12.80
N THR A 151 15.61 -0.69 12.85
CA THR A 151 17.03 -0.72 13.24
C THR A 151 17.19 -0.23 14.68
N ALA A 152 18.43 0.02 15.09
CA ALA A 152 18.70 0.62 16.40
C ALA A 152 18.22 2.08 16.52
N THR A 153 18.00 2.77 15.40
CA THR A 153 17.53 4.19 15.37
C THR A 153 16.01 4.31 15.33
N GLY A 154 15.29 3.22 15.03
CA GLY A 154 13.84 3.20 14.91
C GLY A 154 13.37 2.56 13.61
N PHE A 155 12.16 2.89 13.18
CA PHE A 155 11.63 2.48 11.88
C PHE A 155 12.19 3.37 10.77
N GLU A 156 12.72 2.75 9.74
CA GLU A 156 13.33 3.39 8.58
C GLU A 156 12.84 2.74 7.29
N PHE A 157 13.04 3.44 6.16
CA PHE A 157 12.75 2.93 4.81
C PHE A 157 11.33 2.40 4.63
N VAL A 158 10.37 3.08 5.24
CA VAL A 158 8.94 2.76 5.07
C VAL A 158 8.59 2.97 3.60
N SER A 159 7.94 1.99 3.00
CA SER A 159 7.52 2.09 1.62
C SER A 159 6.26 1.28 1.35
N ASN A 160 5.29 1.89 0.68
CA ASN A 160 3.99 1.31 0.38
C ASN A 160 3.74 1.28 -1.13
N GLY A 161 3.16 0.19 -1.63
CA GLY A 161 2.87 0.01 -3.04
C GLY A 161 1.39 -0.26 -3.27
N PRO A 162 0.63 0.63 -3.95
CA PRO A 162 -0.78 0.36 -4.23
C PRO A 162 -0.97 -0.82 -5.19
N LEU A 163 -1.86 -1.74 -4.81
CA LEU A 163 -2.45 -2.67 -5.77
C LEU A 163 -3.35 -1.91 -6.76
N PRO A 164 -3.69 -2.48 -7.93
CA PRO A 164 -4.54 -1.83 -8.92
C PRO A 164 -5.87 -1.29 -8.37
N ASN A 165 -6.46 -2.00 -7.41
CA ASN A 165 -7.70 -1.61 -6.73
C ASN A 165 -7.48 -1.04 -5.32
N GLY A 166 -6.21 -0.93 -4.89
CA GLY A 166 -5.84 -0.45 -3.56
C GLY A 166 -5.88 1.07 -3.47
N ILE A 167 -6.57 1.59 -2.46
CA ILE A 167 -6.50 3.01 -2.10
C ILE A 167 -5.34 3.18 -1.13
N CYS A 168 -4.26 3.85 -1.55
CA CYS A 168 -3.09 4.10 -0.70
C CYS A 168 -2.76 5.60 -0.56
N ASP A 169 -3.70 6.47 -0.94
CA ASP A 169 -3.47 7.91 -1.08
C ASP A 169 -3.10 8.61 0.24
N ASP A 170 -3.47 8.00 1.37
CA ASP A 170 -3.18 8.52 2.71
C ASP A 170 -1.76 8.18 3.21
N PHE A 171 -1.03 7.31 2.51
CA PHE A 171 0.33 6.95 2.88
C PHE A 171 1.35 7.94 2.31
N SER A 172 2.17 8.53 3.19
CA SER A 172 3.18 9.52 2.79
C SER A 172 4.41 8.92 2.09
N THR A 173 4.52 7.59 2.04
CA THR A 173 5.70 6.84 1.59
C THR A 173 5.39 5.91 0.41
N LEU A 174 4.57 6.38 -0.52
CA LEU A 174 4.25 5.64 -1.74
C LEU A 174 5.49 5.46 -2.62
N ILE A 175 5.76 4.22 -3.02
CA ILE A 175 6.74 3.93 -4.05
C ILE A 175 6.12 4.31 -5.39
N GLU A 176 6.85 5.07 -6.20
CA GLU A 176 6.44 5.35 -7.58
C GLU A 176 6.33 4.04 -8.37
N ASN A 177 5.15 3.79 -8.94
CA ASN A 177 4.94 2.63 -9.78
C ASN A 177 5.54 2.88 -11.17
N THR A 178 6.73 2.33 -11.40
CA THR A 178 7.48 2.38 -12.65
C THR A 178 7.70 0.96 -13.16
N SER A 179 8.23 0.81 -14.38
CA SER A 179 8.60 -0.52 -14.91
C SER A 179 9.74 -1.21 -14.15
N SER A 180 10.38 -0.52 -13.22
CA SER A 180 11.53 -1.02 -12.44
C SER A 180 11.38 -0.87 -10.93
N GLN A 181 10.32 -0.20 -10.46
CA GLN A 181 10.06 0.13 -9.06
C GLN A 181 8.55 0.11 -8.81
N GLY A 182 8.11 -0.19 -7.61
CA GLY A 182 6.68 -0.33 -7.30
C GLY A 182 6.12 -1.70 -7.63
N VAL A 183 4.82 -1.87 -7.38
CA VAL A 183 4.15 -3.18 -7.35
C VAL A 183 4.11 -3.83 -8.72
N GLN A 184 4.70 -5.02 -8.78
CA GLN A 184 4.65 -5.93 -9.92
C GLN A 184 3.71 -7.09 -9.59
N LEU A 185 2.88 -7.45 -10.57
CA LEU A 185 1.94 -8.55 -10.47
C LEU A 185 2.36 -9.66 -11.43
N CYS A 186 2.61 -10.85 -10.90
CA CYS A 186 3.12 -11.97 -11.70
C CYS A 186 2.60 -13.30 -11.16
N ASP A 187 1.63 -13.88 -11.87
CA ASP A 187 1.00 -15.17 -11.52
C ASP A 187 0.43 -15.20 -10.09
N GLY A 188 -0.38 -14.21 -9.75
CA GLY A 188 -0.98 -14.10 -8.40
C GLY A 188 0.02 -13.75 -7.30
N ARG A 189 1.26 -13.37 -7.65
CA ARG A 189 2.24 -12.82 -6.72
C ARG A 189 2.27 -11.32 -6.83
N VAL A 190 2.48 -10.68 -5.69
CA VAL A 190 2.62 -9.23 -5.55
C VAL A 190 4.04 -8.97 -5.05
N GLY A 191 4.89 -8.34 -5.84
CA GLY A 191 6.28 -8.10 -5.45
C GLY A 191 6.78 -6.73 -5.86
N TYR A 192 7.75 -6.18 -5.12
CA TYR A 192 8.38 -4.92 -5.50
C TYR A 192 9.76 -4.74 -4.85
N LEU A 193 10.52 -3.81 -5.44
CA LEU A 193 11.78 -3.33 -4.87
C LEU A 193 11.49 -2.32 -3.75
N THR A 194 12.03 -2.60 -2.56
CA THR A 194 11.86 -1.75 -1.38
C THR A 194 12.82 -0.56 -1.42
N LEU A 195 12.65 0.37 -0.49
CA LEU A 195 13.64 1.43 -0.23
C LEU A 195 14.77 0.99 0.72
N ILE A 196 14.76 -0.26 1.21
CA ILE A 196 15.73 -0.77 2.18
C ILE A 196 17.02 -1.15 1.43
N PRO A 197 18.18 -0.53 1.75
CA PRO A 197 19.44 -0.92 1.15
C PRO A 197 19.79 -2.38 1.49
N ALA A 198 20.32 -3.13 0.52
CA ALA A 198 20.60 -4.56 0.64
C ALA A 198 21.55 -4.92 1.81
N GLY A 199 22.40 -3.98 2.24
CA GLY A 199 23.33 -4.16 3.37
C GLY A 199 22.76 -3.84 4.75
N THR A 200 21.46 -3.58 4.88
CA THR A 200 20.86 -3.11 6.14
C THR A 200 20.45 -4.29 7.03
N SER A 201 20.91 -4.30 8.28
CA SER A 201 20.49 -5.28 9.30
C SER A 201 19.40 -4.71 10.20
N GLY A 202 18.45 -5.53 10.63
CA GLY A 202 17.37 -5.10 11.51
C GLY A 202 16.23 -6.12 11.59
N GLU A 203 15.08 -5.68 12.05
CA GLU A 203 13.84 -6.46 11.98
C GLU A 203 13.05 -5.97 10.76
N LEU A 204 12.90 -6.84 9.77
CA LEU A 204 12.15 -6.56 8.56
C LEU A 204 10.65 -6.67 8.88
N TYR A 205 9.90 -5.64 8.55
CA TYR A 205 8.46 -5.61 8.69
C TYR A 205 7.83 -5.60 7.30
N SER A 206 6.79 -6.41 7.15
CA SER A 206 5.91 -6.43 5.99
C SER A 206 4.50 -6.17 6.48
N SER A 207 3.78 -5.30 5.78
CA SER A 207 2.39 -4.95 6.09
C SER A 207 1.50 -5.14 4.87
N ILE A 208 0.22 -5.34 5.13
CA ILE A 208 -0.85 -5.28 4.14
C ILE A 208 -1.93 -4.46 4.79
N GLU A 209 -2.15 -3.27 4.26
CA GLU A 209 -3.04 -2.27 4.85
C GLU A 209 -4.24 -2.03 3.94
N ARG A 210 -5.37 -1.68 4.54
CA ARG A 210 -6.54 -1.19 3.82
C ARG A 210 -6.91 0.16 4.42
N SER A 211 -6.92 1.21 3.62
CA SER A 211 -7.62 2.43 4.00
C SER A 211 -9.04 2.36 3.47
N ASP A 212 -9.98 2.64 4.35
CA ASP A 212 -11.39 2.85 4.02
C ASP A 212 -11.70 4.32 4.35
N PRO A 213 -12.35 5.10 3.47
CA PRO A 213 -12.73 6.46 3.82
C PRO A 213 -13.65 6.53 5.06
N ASP A 214 -14.38 5.45 5.37
CA ASP A 214 -15.34 5.38 6.47
C ASP A 214 -14.79 4.66 7.72
N VAL A 215 -13.66 3.96 7.62
CA VAL A 215 -13.03 3.21 8.72
C VAL A 215 -11.57 3.63 8.85
N THR A 216 -11.14 3.95 10.07
CA THR A 216 -9.72 4.13 10.36
C THR A 216 -8.96 2.89 9.90
N GLY A 217 -7.86 3.10 9.16
CA GLY A 217 -7.25 2.01 8.41
C GLY A 217 -6.88 0.81 9.30
N VAL A 218 -6.99 -0.37 8.71
CA VAL A 218 -6.71 -1.63 9.37
C VAL A 218 -5.68 -2.39 8.57
N GLY A 219 -4.92 -3.24 9.23
CA GLY A 219 -3.84 -3.94 8.56
C GLY A 219 -3.45 -5.24 9.21
N LEU A 220 -2.63 -5.96 8.47
CA LEU A 220 -1.89 -7.11 8.93
C LEU A 220 -0.40 -6.82 8.82
N THR A 221 0.38 -7.29 9.80
CA THR A 221 1.83 -7.23 9.75
C THR A 221 2.45 -8.58 10.10
N GLY A 222 3.63 -8.81 9.55
CA GLY A 222 4.55 -9.85 9.96
C GLY A 222 5.95 -9.27 10.00
N PHE A 223 6.82 -9.89 10.80
CA PHE A 223 8.21 -9.47 10.88
C PHE A 223 9.17 -10.64 11.00
N VAL A 224 10.41 -10.40 10.62
CA VAL A 224 11.50 -11.37 10.71
C VAL A 224 12.81 -10.66 11.03
N ALA A 225 13.58 -11.23 11.96
CA ALA A 225 14.88 -10.69 12.30
C ALA A 225 15.91 -11.02 11.20
N LEU A 226 16.61 -9.99 10.73
CA LEU A 226 17.70 -10.08 9.75
C LEU A 226 19.00 -9.55 10.37
N PRO A 227 19.69 -10.37 11.20
CA PRO A 227 20.94 -9.96 11.84
C PRO A 227 22.11 -9.87 10.86
N ASP A 228 22.07 -10.63 9.77
CA ASP A 228 23.07 -10.65 8.72
C ASP A 228 22.35 -10.58 7.36
N PRO A 229 22.39 -9.44 6.66
CA PRO A 229 21.70 -9.29 5.39
C PRO A 229 22.33 -10.10 4.25
N SER A 230 23.57 -10.59 4.40
CA SER A 230 24.22 -11.40 3.37
C SER A 230 23.62 -12.80 3.20
N VAL A 231 22.69 -13.18 4.08
CA VAL A 231 21.96 -14.45 4.00
C VAL A 231 20.73 -14.39 3.07
N LEU A 232 20.33 -13.17 2.67
CA LEU A 232 19.23 -13.03 1.72
C LEU A 232 19.65 -13.58 0.36
N PRO A 233 18.83 -14.45 -0.27
CA PRO A 233 19.08 -14.86 -1.63
C PRO A 233 18.92 -13.68 -2.60
N ASP A 234 19.72 -13.68 -3.66
CA ASP A 234 19.63 -12.70 -4.72
C ASP A 234 18.51 -13.07 -5.71
N ILE A 235 17.79 -12.06 -6.21
CA ILE A 235 16.77 -12.17 -7.24
C ILE A 235 16.97 -11.09 -8.30
N GLU A 236 16.83 -11.47 -9.56
CA GLU A 236 16.77 -10.52 -10.67
C GLU A 236 15.45 -9.73 -10.59
N ALA A 237 15.50 -8.40 -10.64
CA ALA A 237 14.30 -7.56 -10.58
C ALA A 237 13.25 -7.92 -11.65
N SER A 238 13.69 -8.43 -12.81
CA SER A 238 12.81 -8.89 -13.88
C SER A 238 11.95 -10.10 -13.50
N LEU A 239 12.29 -10.84 -12.44
CA LEU A 239 11.49 -11.95 -11.92
C LEU A 239 10.32 -11.50 -11.05
N LEU A 240 10.29 -10.22 -10.64
CA LEU A 240 9.14 -9.65 -9.95
C LEU A 240 7.99 -9.38 -10.92
N ALA A 241 8.30 -9.16 -12.20
CA ALA A 241 7.34 -8.89 -13.25
C ALA A 241 7.13 -10.10 -14.18
N CYS A 242 5.89 -10.26 -14.61
CA CYS A 242 5.46 -11.02 -15.78
C CYS A 242 5.01 -9.97 -16.82
#